data_AF-A0A0D0D7S8-F1
#
_entry.id   AF-A0A0D0D7S8-F1
#
_cell.length_a   1.000
_cell.length_b   1.000
_cell.length_c   1.000
_cell.angle_alpha   90.00
_cell.angle_beta   90.00
_cell.angle_gamma   90.00
#
_symmetry.space_group_name_H-M   'P 1'
#
loop_
_entity.id
_entity.type
_entity.pdbx_description
1 polymer ?
#
loop_
_entity_poly.entity_id
_entity_poly.type
_entity_poly.pdbx_seq_one_letter_code
_entity_poly.pdbx_strand_id
1 'polypeptide(L)'
;MANHGRSAQMNQNPFSKVHHASPPPPSSKYPKCKPFRVHTLLCFQTYMDLANPHDTAIYACYCITHLGEFTVPVITKFDPSSHITHSHIFCLHNPNSLPITKFRLLSTKCSPNGKDTQCASLNCLSDPIQALNNHLALNPPHLMLTSSPGNTQNQA
;
A
#
# COMPACT_ATOMS: atom_id res chain seq x y z
N MET A 1 8.21 -62.74 40.15
CA MET A 1 8.18 -61.27 39.96
C MET A 1 7.23 -60.99 38.82
N ALA A 2 6.02 -60.51 39.13
CA ALA A 2 4.94 -60.30 38.17
C ALA A 2 4.47 -58.83 38.20
N ASN A 3 4.14 -58.32 37.02
CA ASN A 3 3.85 -56.95 36.66
C ASN A 3 2.39 -56.55 36.95
N HIS A 4 2.14 -55.47 37.68
CA HIS A 4 0.90 -54.65 37.75
C HIS A 4 1.34 -53.30 38.35
N GLY A 5 1.05 -52.09 37.88
CA GLY A 5 0.09 -51.55 36.92
C GLY A 5 -0.45 -50.22 37.48
N ARG A 6 -0.53 -49.18 36.63
CA ARG A 6 -1.22 -47.85 36.81
C ARG A 6 -0.52 -46.82 37.70
N SER A 7 -0.58 -45.51 37.45
CA SER A 7 -1.35 -44.70 36.50
C SER A 7 -0.58 -43.39 36.24
N ALA A 8 -0.28 -43.06 34.98
CA ALA A 8 0.06 -41.68 34.62
C ALA A 8 -1.25 -40.90 34.52
N GLN A 9 -1.45 -39.95 35.43
CA GLN A 9 -2.51 -38.95 35.35
C GLN A 9 -2.29 -38.11 34.08
N MET A 10 -3.24 -38.20 33.15
CA MET A 10 -3.32 -37.35 31.97
C MET A 10 -3.87 -35.99 32.40
N ASN A 11 -2.98 -35.02 32.61
CA ASN A 11 -3.37 -33.63 32.83
C ASN A 11 -4.05 -33.12 31.56
N GLN A 12 -5.32 -32.75 31.70
CA GLN A 12 -6.14 -32.21 30.62
C GLN A 12 -5.61 -30.81 30.27
N ASN A 13 -4.97 -30.69 29.11
CA ASN A 13 -4.55 -29.41 28.55
C ASN A 13 -5.80 -28.66 28.03
N PRO A 14 -6.17 -27.48 28.55
CA PRO A 14 -7.43 -26.81 28.23
C PRO A 14 -7.48 -26.11 26.86
N PHE A 15 -6.53 -26.39 25.95
CA PHE A 15 -6.38 -25.70 24.66
C PHE A 15 -6.76 -26.53 23.42
N SER A 16 -7.53 -27.60 23.56
CA SER A 16 -8.01 -28.40 22.41
C SER A 16 -9.44 -28.01 21.99
N LYS A 17 -9.63 -26.77 21.55
CA LYS A 17 -10.73 -26.42 20.62
C LYS A 17 -10.13 -25.90 19.33
N VAL A 18 -9.70 -26.83 18.48
CA VAL A 18 -9.45 -26.55 17.07
C VAL A 18 -10.82 -26.36 16.43
N HIS A 19 -11.24 -25.12 16.24
CA HIS A 19 -12.34 -24.81 15.32
C HIS A 19 -11.85 -25.16 13.91
N HIS A 20 -12.25 -26.33 13.40
CA HIS A 20 -12.12 -26.62 11.99
C HIS A 20 -12.98 -25.60 11.22
N ALA A 21 -12.32 -24.64 10.58
CA ALA A 21 -12.98 -23.71 9.69
C ALA A 21 -13.72 -24.51 8.61
N SER A 22 -15.02 -24.31 8.49
CA SER A 22 -15.80 -24.92 7.41
C SER A 22 -15.20 -24.49 6.07
N PRO A 23 -15.01 -25.41 5.11
CA PRO A 23 -14.53 -25.03 3.79
C PRO A 23 -15.51 -24.01 3.19
N PRO A 24 -15.01 -22.98 2.50
CA PRO A 24 -15.86 -21.98 1.87
C PRO A 24 -16.75 -22.67 0.82
N PRO A 25 -17.99 -22.19 0.61
CA PRO A 25 -18.88 -22.77 -0.38
C PRO A 25 -18.21 -22.77 -1.77
N PRO A 26 -18.49 -23.75 -2.64
CA PRO A 26 -17.87 -23.83 -3.98
C PRO A 26 -18.04 -22.56 -4.82
N SER A 27 -19.09 -21.78 -4.57
CA SER A 27 -19.36 -20.47 -5.20
C SER A 27 -18.42 -19.35 -4.77
N SER A 28 -17.62 -19.55 -3.72
CA SER A 28 -16.70 -18.54 -3.16
C SER A 28 -15.42 -18.33 -4.00
N LYS A 29 -15.23 -19.09 -5.09
CA LYS A 29 -14.08 -18.95 -5.98
C LYS A 29 -14.43 -18.01 -7.13
N TYR A 30 -14.19 -16.72 -6.93
CA TYR A 30 -14.22 -15.76 -8.04
C TYR A 30 -13.07 -16.03 -9.03
N PRO A 31 -13.29 -15.86 -10.35
CA PRO A 31 -12.22 -15.89 -11.32
C PRO A 31 -11.12 -14.89 -10.94
N LYS A 32 -9.85 -15.24 -11.19
CA LYS A 32 -8.75 -14.30 -11.00
C LYS A 32 -8.98 -13.07 -11.87
N CYS A 33 -8.89 -11.88 -11.27
CA CYS A 33 -8.98 -10.62 -12.02
C CYS A 33 -7.88 -10.59 -13.08
N LYS A 34 -8.23 -10.19 -14.32
CA LYS A 34 -7.25 -10.07 -15.40
C LYS A 34 -6.32 -8.89 -15.10
N PRO A 35 -4.99 -9.05 -15.24
CA PRO A 35 -4.07 -7.94 -15.08
C PRO A 35 -4.40 -6.79 -16.04
N PHE A 36 -4.23 -5.56 -15.56
CA PHE A 36 -4.24 -4.39 -16.44
C PHE A 36 -3.07 -4.50 -17.42
N ARG A 37 -3.33 -4.13 -18.67
CA ARG A 37 -2.31 -4.12 -19.73
C ARG A 37 -1.89 -2.69 -20.00
N VAL A 38 -0.73 -2.52 -20.64
CA VAL A 38 -0.23 -1.22 -21.07
C VAL A 38 -1.28 -0.43 -21.87
N HIS A 39 -2.00 -1.07 -22.80
CA HIS A 39 -3.06 -0.40 -23.56
C HIS A 39 -4.15 0.22 -22.66
N THR A 40 -4.44 -0.37 -21.50
CA THR A 40 -5.42 0.15 -20.57
C THR A 40 -4.92 1.43 -19.90
N LEU A 41 -3.63 1.47 -19.54
CA LEU A 41 -2.99 2.70 -19.03
C LEU A 41 -3.01 3.80 -20.10
N LEU A 42 -2.70 3.46 -21.35
CA LEU A 42 -2.77 4.43 -22.46
C LEU A 42 -4.19 4.96 -22.66
N CYS A 43 -5.22 4.12 -22.54
CA CYS A 43 -6.60 4.61 -22.55
C CYS A 43 -6.85 5.61 -21.42
N PHE A 44 -6.43 5.33 -20.17
CA PHE A 44 -6.58 6.29 -19.08
C PHE A 44 -5.90 7.62 -19.39
N GLN A 45 -4.69 7.57 -19.95
CA GLN A 45 -3.96 8.77 -20.36
C GLN A 45 -4.74 9.64 -21.37
N THR A 46 -5.54 9.02 -22.25
CA THR A 46 -6.37 9.77 -23.21
C THR A 46 -7.64 10.37 -22.62
N TYR A 47 -8.12 9.86 -21.48
CA TYR A 47 -9.35 10.32 -20.83
C TYR A 47 -9.12 11.21 -19.61
N MET A 48 -7.90 11.23 -19.06
CA MET A 48 -7.51 12.01 -17.88
C MET A 48 -6.80 13.30 -18.28
N ASP A 49 -7.06 14.38 -17.53
CA ASP A 49 -6.29 15.61 -17.68
C ASP A 49 -5.03 15.54 -16.82
N LEU A 50 -3.88 15.26 -17.43
CA LEU A 50 -2.62 15.18 -16.69
C LEU A 50 -2.08 16.54 -16.19
N ALA A 51 -2.71 17.66 -16.54
CA ALA A 51 -2.44 18.95 -15.90
C ALA A 51 -3.25 19.14 -14.60
N ASN A 52 -4.28 18.32 -14.37
CA ASN A 52 -5.07 18.34 -13.16
C ASN A 52 -4.38 17.51 -12.05
N PRO A 53 -4.14 18.07 -10.85
CA PRO A 53 -3.46 17.38 -9.74
C PRO A 53 -4.12 16.08 -9.28
N HIS A 54 -5.45 15.99 -9.36
CA HIS A 54 -6.21 14.81 -8.97
C HIS A 54 -6.06 13.68 -10.00
N ASP A 55 -6.27 13.99 -11.27
CA ASP A 55 -6.19 13.02 -12.35
C ASP A 55 -4.76 12.48 -12.52
N THR A 56 -3.75 13.35 -12.43
CA THR A 56 -2.34 12.89 -12.47
C THR A 56 -1.99 11.99 -11.28
N ALA A 57 -2.57 12.20 -10.10
CA ALA A 57 -2.31 11.36 -8.93
C ALA A 57 -2.88 9.95 -9.13
N ILE A 58 -4.12 9.88 -9.65
CA ILE A 58 -4.77 8.62 -10.00
C ILE A 58 -3.97 7.89 -11.08
N TYR A 59 -3.59 8.60 -12.15
CA TYR A 59 -2.81 8.02 -13.25
C TYR A 59 -1.47 7.47 -12.76
N ALA A 60 -0.71 8.26 -11.97
CA ALA A 60 0.54 7.81 -11.38
C ALA A 60 0.36 6.55 -10.53
N CYS A 61 -0.69 6.48 -9.70
CA CYS A 61 -0.98 5.30 -8.90
C CYS A 61 -1.22 4.05 -9.76
N TYR A 62 -1.92 4.16 -10.89
CA TYR A 62 -2.13 3.04 -11.81
C TYR A 62 -0.85 2.58 -12.52
N CYS A 63 0.09 3.50 -12.80
CA CYS A 63 1.35 3.16 -13.45
C CYS A 63 2.34 2.45 -12.50
N ILE A 64 2.44 2.89 -11.25
CA ILE A 64 3.50 2.43 -10.35
C ILE A 64 3.18 1.04 -9.77
N THR A 65 1.99 0.83 -9.18
CA THR A 65 1.65 -0.47 -8.54
C THR A 65 0.13 -0.76 -8.47
N HIS A 66 -0.22 -1.84 -7.75
CA HIS A 66 -1.59 -2.10 -7.33
C HIS A 66 -2.07 -1.01 -6.35
N LEU A 67 -2.98 -0.16 -6.84
CA LEU A 67 -3.67 0.95 -6.17
C LEU A 67 -3.93 0.78 -4.66
N GLY A 68 -4.29 -0.44 -4.22
CA GLY A 68 -4.68 -0.73 -2.85
C GLY A 68 -3.59 -0.58 -1.78
N GLU A 69 -2.31 -0.47 -2.16
CA GLU A 69 -1.22 -0.23 -1.19
C GLU A 69 -0.85 1.26 -1.05
N PHE A 70 -1.23 2.10 -2.01
CA PHE A 70 -0.82 3.51 -2.09
C PHE A 70 -1.99 4.48 -1.88
N THR A 71 -3.22 3.97 -1.80
CA THR A 71 -4.41 4.81 -1.64
C THR A 71 -5.09 4.54 -0.31
N VAL A 72 -5.68 5.60 0.23
CA VAL A 72 -6.62 5.52 1.35
C VAL A 72 -8.03 5.74 0.81
N PRO A 73 -9.05 5.06 1.35
CA PRO A 73 -10.42 5.15 0.84
C PRO A 73 -11.01 6.56 0.99
N VAL A 74 -10.58 7.30 2.02
CA VAL A 74 -10.97 8.69 2.28
C VAL A 74 -9.80 9.43 2.89
N ILE A 75 -9.67 10.74 2.59
CA ILE A 75 -8.55 11.57 3.06
C ILE A 75 -8.47 11.64 4.58
N THR A 76 -9.61 11.59 5.29
CA THR A 76 -9.67 11.63 6.76
C THR A 76 -9.12 10.38 7.45
N LYS A 77 -8.84 9.32 6.69
CA LYS A 77 -8.20 8.09 7.18
C LYS A 77 -6.70 8.06 6.90
N PHE A 78 -6.17 9.09 6.24
CA PHE A 78 -4.74 9.22 6.04
C PHE A 78 -4.03 9.46 7.38
N ASP A 79 -3.01 8.66 7.62
CA ASP A 79 -2.15 8.76 8.80
C ASP A 79 -0.69 8.59 8.33
N PRO A 80 0.15 9.63 8.44
CA PRO A 80 1.55 9.59 8.01
C PRO A 80 2.41 8.51 8.68
N SER A 81 1.99 7.99 9.84
CA SER A 81 2.72 6.94 10.57
C SER A 81 2.43 5.52 10.07
N SER A 82 1.34 5.35 9.32
CA SER A 82 0.90 4.07 8.77
C SER A 82 0.83 4.05 7.24
N HIS A 83 0.82 5.22 6.60
CA HIS A 83 0.71 5.37 5.14
C HIS A 83 1.97 6.00 4.54
N ILE A 84 2.24 5.64 3.29
CA ILE A 84 3.38 6.20 2.56
C ILE A 84 3.23 7.72 2.39
N THR A 85 4.35 8.42 2.49
CA THR A 85 4.48 9.87 2.27
C THR A 85 5.64 10.13 1.31
N HIS A 86 5.86 11.38 0.89
CA HIS A 86 6.97 11.73 0.02
C HIS A 86 8.34 11.37 0.63
N SER A 87 8.50 11.41 1.96
CA SER A 87 9.75 11.03 2.63
C SER A 87 10.08 9.54 2.55
N HIS A 88 9.13 8.72 2.09
CA HIS A 88 9.29 7.28 1.91
C HIS A 88 9.57 6.87 0.46
N ILE A 89 9.79 7.86 -0.42
CA ILE A 89 10.14 7.67 -1.83
C ILE A 89 11.64 7.98 -2.00
N PHE A 90 12.39 7.03 -2.56
CA PHE A 90 13.84 7.12 -2.71
C PHE A 90 14.26 6.88 -4.15
N CYS A 91 15.10 7.75 -4.69
CA CYS A 91 15.80 7.51 -5.95
C CYS A 91 17.12 6.80 -5.65
N LEU A 92 17.26 5.57 -6.14
CA LEU A 92 18.41 4.70 -5.91
C LEU A 92 18.95 4.17 -7.24
N HIS A 93 20.08 3.47 -7.18
CA HIS A 93 20.57 2.66 -8.29
C HIS A 93 20.50 1.19 -7.92
N ASN A 94 20.14 0.34 -8.88
CA ASN A 94 20.21 -1.10 -8.71
C ASN A 94 21.69 -1.58 -8.79
N PRO A 95 21.98 -2.88 -8.56
CA PRO A 95 23.35 -3.41 -8.63
C PRO A 95 24.04 -3.24 -10.00
N ASN A 96 23.28 -2.99 -11.07
CA ASN A 96 23.78 -2.71 -12.41
C ASN A 96 23.86 -1.20 -12.70
N SER A 97 23.80 -0.35 -11.67
CA SER A 97 23.83 1.10 -11.77
C SER A 97 22.70 1.71 -12.61
N LEU A 98 21.54 1.03 -12.69
CA LEU A 98 20.35 1.60 -13.34
C LEU A 98 19.48 2.33 -12.30
N PRO A 99 18.93 3.51 -12.64
CA PRO A 99 18.08 4.27 -11.73
C PRO A 99 16.78 3.52 -11.45
N ILE A 100 16.42 3.44 -10.17
CA ILE A 100 15.17 2.89 -9.68
C ILE A 100 14.56 3.85 -8.65
N THR A 101 13.23 3.85 -8.58
CA THR A 101 12.51 4.51 -7.49
C THR A 101 12.00 3.45 -6.54
N LYS A 102 12.43 3.54 -5.29
CA LYS A 102 12.03 2.66 -4.19
C LYS A 102 10.98 3.35 -3.32
N PHE A 103 9.94 2.61 -2.96
CA PHE A 103 8.88 3.03 -2.05
C PHE A 103 8.92 2.16 -0.81
N ARG A 104 8.98 2.79 0.36
CA ARG A 104 8.86 2.09 1.65
C ARG A 104 7.42 2.16 2.15
N LEU A 105 6.69 1.06 2.02
CA LEU A 105 5.36 0.92 2.60
C LEU A 105 5.50 0.55 4.07
N LEU A 106 4.83 1.29 4.95
CA LEU A 106 4.92 1.09 6.40
C LEU A 106 4.12 -0.11 6.88
N SER A 107 2.99 -0.40 6.23
CA SER A 107 2.18 -1.58 6.49
C SER A 107 1.38 -1.96 5.24
N THR A 108 1.16 -3.26 5.04
CA THR A 108 0.27 -3.79 4.01
C THR A 108 -0.57 -4.91 4.61
N LYS A 109 -1.69 -5.26 3.96
CA LYS A 109 -2.55 -6.37 4.40
C LYS A 109 -1.79 -7.68 4.60
N CYS A 110 -0.74 -7.92 3.80
CA CYS A 110 0.06 -9.14 3.85
C CYS A 110 1.38 -8.98 4.62
N SER A 111 1.78 -7.75 4.95
CA SER A 111 3.01 -7.46 5.70
C SER A 111 2.76 -6.31 6.67
N PRO A 112 2.37 -6.61 7.92
CA PRO A 112 2.12 -5.61 8.95
C PRO A 112 3.34 -4.74 9.26
N ASN A 113 4.55 -5.29 9.11
CA ASN A 113 5.84 -4.62 9.36
C ASN A 113 6.35 -3.82 8.14
N GLY A 114 5.50 -3.65 7.13
CA GLY A 114 5.85 -2.92 5.93
C GLY A 114 6.52 -3.76 4.87
N LYS A 115 6.76 -3.13 3.71
CA LYS A 115 7.33 -3.77 2.53
C LYS A 115 7.99 -2.71 1.66
N ASP A 116 9.14 -3.04 1.11
CA ASP A 116 9.75 -2.24 0.07
C ASP A 116 9.23 -2.69 -1.30
N THR A 117 8.90 -1.71 -2.14
CA THR A 117 8.58 -1.92 -3.55
C THR A 117 9.47 -1.01 -4.39
N GLN A 118 9.68 -1.36 -5.65
CA GLN A 118 10.50 -0.55 -6.54
C GLN A 118 9.91 -0.54 -7.93
N CYS A 119 10.09 0.56 -8.64
CA CYS A 119 9.79 0.68 -10.06
C CYS A 119 10.99 1.32 -10.78
N ALA A 120 11.07 1.11 -12.09
CA ALA A 120 12.10 1.65 -12.95
C ALA A 120 11.44 2.33 -14.15
N SER A 121 12.19 3.23 -14.79
CA SER A 121 11.77 3.85 -16.05
C SER A 121 11.60 2.76 -17.12
N LEU A 122 10.50 2.82 -17.85
CA LEU A 122 10.17 1.98 -19.00
C LEU A 122 10.35 2.72 -20.33
N ASN A 123 10.56 4.05 -20.30
CA ASN A 123 10.74 4.90 -21.49
C ASN A 123 9.59 4.78 -22.49
N CYS A 124 8.35 4.75 -22.00
CA CYS A 124 7.14 4.66 -22.81
C CYS A 124 6.08 5.68 -22.35
N LEU A 125 4.95 5.79 -23.05
CA LEU A 125 3.91 6.76 -22.71
C LEU A 125 3.25 6.50 -21.34
N SER A 126 3.24 5.25 -20.89
CA SER A 126 2.75 4.83 -19.56
C SER A 126 3.89 4.63 -18.58
N ASP A 127 4.97 5.42 -18.70
CA ASP A 127 6.14 5.32 -17.85
C ASP A 127 5.79 5.67 -16.39
N PRO A 128 6.04 4.76 -15.43
CA PRO A 128 5.66 4.98 -14.03
C PRO A 128 6.47 6.08 -13.35
N ILE A 129 7.72 6.28 -13.75
CA ILE A 129 8.59 7.32 -13.19
C ILE A 129 8.16 8.69 -13.70
N GLN A 130 7.86 8.80 -15.00
CA GLN A 130 7.35 10.04 -15.58
C GLN A 130 5.99 10.43 -14.97
N ALA A 131 5.08 9.46 -14.84
CA ALA A 131 3.77 9.70 -14.22
C ALA A 131 3.90 10.13 -12.75
N LEU A 132 4.76 9.47 -11.98
CA LEU A 132 5.06 9.86 -10.60
C LEU A 132 5.62 11.27 -10.52
N ASN A 133 6.61 11.61 -11.34
CA ASN A 133 7.25 12.92 -11.33
C ASN A 133 6.26 14.03 -11.68
N ASN A 134 5.37 13.81 -12.66
CA ASN A 134 4.32 14.75 -12.99
C ASN A 134 3.38 14.99 -11.80
N HIS A 135 2.98 13.91 -11.13
CA HIS A 135 2.15 14.01 -9.92
C HIS A 135 2.84 14.80 -8.80
N LEU A 136 4.10 14.49 -8.49
CA LEU A 136 4.86 15.18 -7.43
C LEU A 136 5.11 16.66 -7.76
N ALA A 137 5.24 17.00 -9.04
CA ALA A 137 5.43 18.38 -9.49
C ALA A 137 4.13 19.21 -9.37
N LEU A 138 2.98 18.62 -9.73
CA LEU A 138 1.67 19.28 -9.68
C LEU A 138 1.05 19.28 -8.29
N ASN A 139 1.42 18.32 -7.45
CA ASN A 139 0.97 18.21 -6.07
C ASN A 139 2.18 18.19 -5.13
N PRO A 140 2.88 19.34 -4.96
CA PRO A 140 4.01 19.42 -4.05
C PRO A 140 3.53 19.11 -2.62
N PRO A 141 4.38 18.51 -1.77
CA PRO A 141 4.01 18.22 -0.40
C PRO A 141 3.65 19.55 0.28
N HIS A 142 2.37 19.73 0.59
CA HIS A 142 1.94 20.87 1.36
C HIS A 142 2.60 20.74 2.73
N LEU A 143 3.54 21.64 3.04
CA LEU A 143 4.01 21.82 4.40
C LEU A 143 2.75 22.10 5.23
N MET A 144 2.30 21.12 6.00
CA MET A 144 1.21 21.30 6.95
C MET A 144 1.67 22.40 7.90
N LEU A 145 1.15 23.61 7.67
CA LEU A 145 1.26 24.73 8.59
C LEU A 145 0.78 24.21 9.93
N THR A 146 1.68 24.24 10.91
CA THR A 146 1.33 24.16 12.31
C THR A 146 0.29 25.25 12.58
N SER A 147 -0.99 24.86 12.67
CA SER A 147 -1.98 25.73 13.27
C SER A 147 -1.62 25.85 14.75
N SER A 148 -0.77 26.84 15.07
CA SER A 148 -0.55 27.32 16.42
C SER A 148 -1.91 27.76 16.99
N PRO A 149 -2.31 27.36 18.21
CA PRO A 149 -3.54 27.83 18.81
C PRO A 149 -3.38 29.32 19.12
N GLY A 150 -3.98 30.15 18.27
CA GLY A 150 -4.05 31.60 18.45
C GLY A 150 -4.84 31.96 19.70
N ASN A 151 -4.09 32.57 20.61
CA ASN A 151 -4.48 33.25 21.85
C ASN A 151 -5.85 33.96 21.79
N THR A 152 -6.74 33.60 22.72
CA THR A 152 -8.00 34.32 23.00
C THR A 152 -7.66 35.74 23.47
N GLN A 153 -8.00 36.75 22.65
CA GLN A 153 -8.11 38.12 23.13
C GLN A 153 -9.33 38.23 24.07
N ASN A 154 -9.07 38.38 25.36
CA ASN A 154 -10.04 38.89 26.30
C ASN A 154 -10.19 40.41 26.04
N GLN A 155 -11.36 40.82 25.57
CA GLN A 155 -11.88 42.17 25.76
C GLN A 155 -12.82 42.14 26.96
N ALA A 156 -12.46 42.88 28.00
CA ALA A 156 -13.35 43.61 28.91
C ALA A 156 -12.51 44.68 29.63
#